data_AF-A0A2V9ZZQ5-F1
#
_entry.id   AF-A0A2V9ZZQ5-F1
#
_cell.length_a   1.000
_cell.length_b   1.000
_cell.length_c   1.000
_cell.angle_alpha   90.00
_cell.angle_beta   90.00
_cell.angle_gamma   90.00
#
_symmetry.space_group_name_H-M   'P 1'
#
loop_
_entity.id
_entity.type
_entity.pdbx_description
1 polymer ?
#
loop_
_entity_poly.entity_id
_entity_poly.type
_entity_poly.pdbx_seq_one_letter_code
_entity_poly.pdbx_strand_id
1 'polypeptide(L)'
;IHWHMNISNQINYVAADEKRQIIPYIHVKDMQGRVTEYFAKDSPLTPDQIAKAPRHRMDCVDCHNRPTHIYVPPDLAVDQSLLARRLDATLPFLKQQAVTALTGKYETGDEAMQGIAKTISEFYESKYPEIGKTKQLEIRNAVDELQRIYRSTTFPEMKLDWKTHPNNIGHFYFNGCFRCHDGQHVSPEGKVVRKDCDICHTVLGQQEGAVSMASISGTTFQHPVDLGDLSAVNCSDCHTGGTGP
;
A
#
# COMPACT_ATOMS: atom_id res chain seq x y z
N ILE A 1 15.50 5.10 -7.81
CA ILE A 1 14.87 3.93 -7.13
C ILE A 1 15.85 3.15 -6.25
N HIS A 2 16.88 2.44 -6.76
CA HIS A 2 17.69 1.54 -5.92
C HIS A 2 18.89 2.22 -5.23
N TRP A 3 18.64 3.17 -4.33
CA TRP A 3 19.71 3.92 -3.63
C TRP A 3 20.70 3.00 -2.90
N HIS A 4 20.21 1.93 -2.26
CA HIS A 4 21.04 0.95 -1.54
C HIS A 4 21.89 0.03 -2.43
N MET A 5 21.49 -0.15 -3.71
CA MET A 5 22.26 -0.96 -4.67
C MET A 5 23.30 -0.14 -5.43
N ASN A 6 23.24 1.18 -5.33
CA ASN A 6 24.31 2.00 -5.86
C ASN A 6 25.57 1.69 -5.05
N ILE A 7 26.56 1.07 -5.71
CA ILE A 7 27.86 0.74 -5.09
C ILE A 7 28.46 1.93 -4.34
N SER A 8 28.06 3.14 -4.73
CA SER A 8 28.53 4.37 -4.13
C SER A 8 28.04 4.62 -2.71
N ASN A 9 27.07 3.85 -2.22
CA ASN A 9 26.43 4.06 -0.93
C ASN A 9 26.28 2.75 -0.14
N GLN A 10 26.56 2.82 1.15
CA GLN A 10 26.15 1.82 2.12
C GLN A 10 25.12 2.46 3.05
N ILE A 11 23.89 1.94 3.01
CA ILE A 11 22.78 2.44 3.82
C ILE A 11 22.56 1.48 4.98
N ASN A 12 22.56 2.02 6.19
CA ASN A 12 22.14 1.32 7.39
C ASN A 12 21.02 2.12 8.06
N TYR A 13 20.17 1.48 8.84
CA TYR A 13 19.08 2.14 9.52
C TYR A 13 18.76 1.48 10.86
N VAL A 14 17.99 2.19 11.68
CA VAL A 14 17.37 1.65 12.90
C VAL A 14 15.86 1.69 12.67
N ALA A 15 15.16 0.60 13.02
CA ALA A 15 13.71 0.55 13.03
C ALA A 15 13.18 0.64 14.46
N ALA A 16 12.01 1.27 14.63
CA ALA A 16 11.30 1.35 15.91
C ALA A 16 10.34 0.17 16.14
N ASP A 17 10.04 -0.62 15.10
CA ASP A 17 9.13 -1.75 15.13
C ASP A 17 9.73 -3.00 14.48
N GLU A 18 9.21 -4.17 14.85
CA GLU A 18 9.70 -5.47 14.34
C GLU A 18 9.52 -5.63 12.82
N LYS A 19 8.48 -5.01 12.25
CA LYS A 19 8.18 -5.08 10.81
C LYS A 19 8.94 -4.04 9.99
N ARG A 20 9.79 -3.24 10.64
CA ARG A 20 10.65 -2.21 10.02
C ARG A 20 9.83 -1.20 9.20
N GLN A 21 8.63 -0.88 9.67
CA GLN A 21 7.75 0.09 9.03
C GLN A 21 7.99 1.53 9.49
N ILE A 22 8.65 1.70 10.64
CA ILE A 22 9.00 3.00 11.22
C ILE A 22 10.53 3.05 11.32
N ILE A 23 11.14 3.91 10.51
CA ILE A 23 12.59 4.07 10.42
C ILE A 23 12.93 5.47 10.96
N PRO A 24 13.29 5.63 12.23
CA PRO A 24 13.64 6.95 12.79
C PRO A 24 15.05 7.45 12.43
N TYR A 25 15.93 6.56 11.97
CA TYR A 25 17.33 6.87 11.77
C TYR A 25 17.92 6.16 10.56
N ILE A 26 18.67 6.92 9.77
CA ILE A 26 19.37 6.44 8.57
C ILE A 26 20.84 6.87 8.64
N HIS A 27 21.72 5.93 8.36
CA HIS A 27 23.17 6.10 8.30
C HIS A 27 23.66 5.76 6.89
N VAL A 28 24.12 6.79 6.17
CA VAL A 28 24.61 6.65 4.81
C VAL A 28 26.12 6.85 4.80
N LYS A 29 26.85 5.86 4.28
CA LYS A 29 28.29 5.95 4.04
C LYS A 29 28.56 5.95 2.53
N ASP A 30 29.32 6.92 2.02
CA ASP A 30 29.70 6.97 0.61
C ASP A 30 31.00 6.20 0.28
N MET A 31 31.40 6.17 -1.00
CA MET A 31 32.66 5.53 -1.44
C MET A 31 33.92 6.13 -0.82
N GLN A 32 33.88 7.42 -0.49
CA GLN A 32 34.99 8.12 0.14
C GLN A 32 35.02 7.86 1.66
N GLY A 33 34.04 7.10 2.18
CA GLY A 33 33.91 6.79 3.60
C GLY A 33 33.26 7.91 4.42
N ARG A 34 32.77 8.98 3.79
CA ARG A 34 32.05 10.04 4.49
C ARG A 34 30.71 9.51 4.96
N VAL A 35 30.37 9.84 6.18
CA VAL A 35 29.12 9.44 6.83
C VAL A 35 28.18 10.62 6.86
N THR A 36 26.91 10.38 6.56
CA THR A 36 25.81 11.31 6.85
C THR A 36 24.73 10.55 7.60
N GLU A 37 24.38 11.07 8.77
CA GLU A 37 23.32 10.55 9.62
C GLU A 37 22.08 11.43 9.47
N TYR A 38 20.92 10.79 9.36
CA TYR A 38 19.63 11.46 9.27
C TYR A 38 18.73 10.98 10.38
N PHE A 39 18.00 11.92 10.98
CA PHE A 39 17.06 11.66 12.06
C PHE A 39 15.68 12.14 11.62
N ALA A 40 14.65 11.31 11.79
CA ALA A 40 13.27 11.71 11.59
C ALA A 40 12.90 12.75 12.66
N LYS A 41 12.30 13.87 12.25
CA LYS A 41 11.87 14.95 13.18
C LYS A 41 10.87 14.47 14.23
N ASP A 42 10.05 13.51 13.89
CA ASP A 42 9.01 12.89 14.71
C ASP A 42 9.43 11.50 15.24
N SER A 43 10.74 11.25 15.35
CA SER A 43 11.27 9.99 15.83
C SER A 43 10.62 9.55 17.16
N PRO A 44 10.05 8.33 17.24
CA PRO A 44 9.56 7.77 18.50
C PRO A 44 10.69 7.29 19.42
N LEU A 45 11.93 7.25 18.93
CA LEU A 45 13.11 6.83 19.70
C LEU A 45 13.96 8.04 20.11
N THR A 46 14.49 8.00 21.33
CA THR A 46 15.48 8.97 21.81
C THR A 46 16.86 8.71 21.19
N PRO A 47 17.76 9.71 21.17
CA PRO A 47 19.12 9.53 20.67
C PRO A 47 19.87 8.36 21.34
N ASP A 48 19.71 8.20 22.66
CA ASP A 48 20.32 7.10 23.42
C ASP A 48 19.76 5.72 23.02
N GLN A 49 18.47 5.64 22.70
CA GLN A 49 17.85 4.42 22.20
C GLN A 49 18.38 4.08 20.81
N ILE A 50 18.47 5.06 19.90
CA ILE A 50 19.03 4.88 18.56
C ILE A 50 20.50 4.41 18.63
N ALA A 51 21.29 5.00 19.54
CA ALA A 51 22.69 4.64 19.71
C ALA A 51 22.90 3.19 20.20
N LYS A 52 21.96 2.66 20.98
CA LYS A 52 21.99 1.28 21.50
C LYS A 52 21.26 0.28 20.62
N ALA A 53 20.43 0.75 19.69
CA ALA A 53 19.64 -0.10 18.82
C ALA A 53 20.52 -0.80 17.77
N PRO A 54 20.16 -2.05 17.37
CA PRO A 54 20.87 -2.73 16.30
C PRO A 54 20.69 -1.97 14.99
N ARG A 55 21.80 -1.68 14.31
CA ARG A 55 21.79 -1.10 12.96
C ARG A 55 21.60 -2.22 11.95
N HIS A 56 20.58 -2.11 11.11
CA HIS A 56 20.38 -3.02 9.99
C HIS A 56 20.99 -2.43 8.72
N ARG A 57 21.71 -3.24 7.96
CA ARG A 57 22.16 -2.83 6.62
C ARG A 57 21.00 -3.03 5.66
N MET A 58 20.58 -1.96 4.99
CA MET A 58 19.51 -2.01 3.99
C MET A 58 19.88 -2.97 2.87
N ASP A 59 18.97 -3.88 2.56
CA ASP A 59 19.12 -4.79 1.43
C ASP A 59 17.89 -4.81 0.51
N CYS A 60 17.91 -5.72 -0.46
CA CYS A 60 16.83 -5.83 -1.42
C CYS A 60 15.50 -6.26 -0.78
N VAL A 61 15.50 -7.02 0.31
CA VAL A 61 14.27 -7.52 0.96
C VAL A 61 13.62 -6.50 1.88
N ASP A 62 14.35 -5.47 2.31
CA ASP A 62 13.75 -4.35 3.03
C ASP A 62 12.81 -3.52 2.12
N CYS A 63 13.15 -3.42 0.83
CA CYS A 63 12.36 -2.69 -0.18
C CYS A 63 11.44 -3.62 -1.01
N HIS A 64 11.96 -4.76 -1.45
CA HIS A 64 11.22 -5.81 -2.13
C HIS A 64 11.02 -6.94 -1.15
N ASN A 65 10.34 -6.65 -0.04
CA ASN A 65 9.92 -7.74 0.82
C ASN A 65 9.15 -8.71 -0.08
N ARG A 66 9.66 -9.94 -0.16
CA ARG A 66 9.15 -10.95 -1.08
C ARG A 66 8.43 -12.00 -0.26
N PRO A 67 7.26 -11.69 0.33
CA PRO A 67 6.43 -12.70 0.93
C PRO A 67 6.24 -13.84 -0.07
N THR A 68 6.57 -15.06 0.35
CA THR A 68 6.27 -16.26 -0.44
C THR A 68 4.76 -16.36 -0.71
N HIS A 69 3.94 -15.87 0.22
CA HIS A 69 2.51 -15.67 0.07
C HIS A 69 2.18 -14.17 0.06
N ILE A 70 1.66 -13.67 -1.05
CA ILE A 70 1.27 -12.27 -1.21
C ILE A 70 -0.17 -12.12 -0.74
N TYR A 71 -0.37 -11.43 0.38
CA TYR A 71 -1.70 -11.08 0.90
C TYR A 71 -2.18 -9.83 0.16
N VAL A 72 -2.83 -10.03 -0.99
CA VAL A 72 -3.33 -8.93 -1.83
C VAL A 72 -4.46 -8.20 -1.09
N PRO A 73 -4.43 -6.86 -0.97
CA PRO A 73 -5.52 -6.12 -0.32
C PRO A 73 -6.86 -6.30 -1.04
N PRO A 74 -8.00 -6.33 -0.32
CA PRO A 74 -9.34 -6.50 -0.90
C PRO A 74 -9.66 -5.55 -2.06
N ASP A 75 -9.34 -4.26 -1.95
CA ASP A 75 -9.59 -3.29 -3.02
C ASP A 75 -8.94 -3.71 -4.34
N LEU A 76 -7.65 -4.06 -4.30
CA LEU A 76 -6.90 -4.52 -5.47
C LEU A 76 -7.37 -5.89 -5.97
N ALA A 77 -7.67 -6.82 -5.06
CA ALA A 77 -8.13 -8.16 -5.44
C ALA A 77 -9.48 -8.10 -6.18
N VAL A 78 -10.40 -7.24 -5.72
CA VAL A 78 -11.70 -7.02 -6.36
C VAL A 78 -11.53 -6.36 -7.73
N ASP A 79 -10.65 -5.35 -7.85
CA ASP A 79 -10.34 -4.74 -9.15
C ASP A 79 -9.78 -5.75 -10.15
N GLN A 80 -8.87 -6.62 -9.71
CA GLN A 80 -8.32 -7.69 -10.55
C GLN A 80 -9.42 -8.65 -11.03
N SER A 81 -10.35 -9.03 -10.15
CA SER A 81 -11.45 -9.93 -10.52
C SER A 81 -12.50 -9.27 -11.42
N LEU A 82 -12.75 -7.97 -11.27
CA LEU A 82 -13.58 -7.18 -12.19
C LEU A 82 -12.93 -7.09 -13.58
N LEU A 83 -11.64 -6.74 -13.64
CA LEU A 83 -10.88 -6.68 -14.89
C LEU A 83 -10.82 -8.04 -15.59
N ALA A 84 -10.70 -9.12 -14.82
CA ALA A 84 -10.72 -10.49 -15.34
C ALA A 84 -12.14 -11.00 -15.68
N ARG A 85 -13.19 -10.18 -15.52
CA ARG A 85 -14.60 -10.52 -15.74
C ARG A 85 -15.10 -11.72 -14.92
N ARG A 86 -14.48 -11.97 -13.77
CA ARG A 86 -14.98 -12.96 -12.78
C ARG A 86 -16.10 -12.38 -11.94
N LEU A 87 -16.08 -11.06 -11.76
CA LEU A 87 -17.15 -10.28 -11.16
C LEU A 87 -17.89 -9.52 -12.26
N ASP A 88 -19.23 -9.58 -12.25
CA ASP A 88 -20.05 -8.86 -13.22
C ASP A 88 -20.18 -7.37 -12.84
N ALA A 89 -19.49 -6.51 -13.59
CA ALA A 89 -19.50 -5.06 -13.39
C ALA A 89 -20.88 -4.40 -13.61
N THR A 90 -21.86 -5.12 -14.17
CA THR A 90 -23.24 -4.64 -14.32
C THR A 90 -24.06 -4.75 -13.02
N LEU A 91 -23.52 -5.39 -11.98
CA LEU A 91 -24.11 -5.38 -10.65
C LEU A 91 -23.83 -4.04 -9.95
N PRO A 92 -24.86 -3.27 -9.56
CA PRO A 92 -24.65 -1.95 -8.98
C PRO A 92 -23.92 -2.07 -7.63
N PHE A 93 -22.98 -1.16 -7.40
CA PHE A 93 -22.16 -1.07 -6.17
C PHE A 93 -21.35 -2.32 -5.80
N LEU A 94 -21.17 -3.28 -6.73
CA LEU A 94 -20.50 -4.55 -6.44
C LEU A 94 -19.11 -4.34 -5.84
N LYS A 95 -18.27 -3.45 -6.39
CA LYS A 95 -16.92 -3.19 -5.88
C LYS A 95 -16.95 -2.78 -4.40
N GLN A 96 -17.81 -1.81 -4.06
CA GLN A 96 -17.90 -1.28 -2.70
C GLN A 96 -18.35 -2.37 -1.70
N GLN A 97 -19.40 -3.12 -2.07
CA GLN A 97 -19.94 -4.19 -1.21
C GLN A 97 -18.99 -5.37 -1.08
N ALA A 98 -18.28 -5.72 -2.16
CA ALA A 98 -17.23 -6.73 -2.16
C ALA A 98 -16.10 -6.37 -1.19
N VAL A 99 -15.56 -5.15 -1.28
CA VAL A 99 -14.49 -4.69 -0.36
C VAL A 99 -15.00 -4.64 1.08
N THR A 100 -16.25 -4.22 1.29
CA THR A 100 -16.88 -4.21 2.63
C THR A 100 -16.98 -5.62 3.21
N ALA A 101 -17.46 -6.59 2.43
CA ALA A 101 -17.55 -7.98 2.84
C ALA A 101 -16.17 -8.59 3.14
N LEU A 102 -15.17 -8.36 2.27
CA LEU A 102 -13.82 -8.89 2.45
C LEU A 102 -13.04 -8.28 3.61
N THR A 103 -13.44 -7.08 4.08
CA THR A 103 -12.82 -6.38 5.21
C THR A 103 -13.56 -6.59 6.53
N GLY A 104 -14.63 -7.40 6.52
CA GLY A 104 -15.33 -7.82 7.71
C GLY A 104 -14.40 -8.48 8.73
N LYS A 105 -14.72 -8.30 10.01
CA LYS A 105 -14.03 -9.00 11.10
C LYS A 105 -14.69 -10.37 11.25
N TYR A 106 -13.91 -11.41 11.01
CA TYR A 106 -14.31 -12.80 11.14
C TYR A 106 -13.26 -13.50 12.00
N GLU A 107 -13.67 -14.38 12.90
CA GLU A 107 -12.78 -15.15 13.76
C GLU A 107 -12.33 -16.46 13.08
N THR A 108 -13.12 -16.97 12.14
CA THR A 108 -12.83 -18.20 11.39
C THR A 108 -13.10 -18.08 9.90
N GLY A 109 -12.49 -18.95 9.11
CA GLY A 109 -12.77 -19.06 7.68
C GLY A 109 -14.25 -19.35 7.38
N ASP A 110 -14.89 -20.22 8.15
CA ASP A 110 -16.31 -20.57 7.97
C ASP A 110 -17.24 -19.39 8.28
N GLU A 111 -16.94 -18.62 9.33
CA GLU A 111 -17.66 -17.38 9.63
C GLU A 111 -17.51 -16.37 8.49
N ALA A 112 -16.30 -16.24 7.93
CA ALA A 112 -16.07 -15.36 6.79
C ALA A 112 -16.88 -15.78 5.56
N MET A 113 -16.99 -17.07 5.27
CA MET A 113 -17.79 -17.55 4.13
C MET A 113 -19.26 -17.16 4.26
N GLN A 114 -19.83 -17.39 5.44
CA GLN A 114 -21.22 -17.04 5.74
C GLN A 114 -21.42 -15.52 5.74
N GLY A 115 -20.50 -14.78 6.37
CA GLY A 115 -20.52 -13.32 6.44
C GLY A 115 -20.48 -12.67 5.06
N ILE A 116 -19.58 -13.11 4.19
CA ILE A 116 -19.46 -12.59 2.81
C ILE A 116 -20.75 -12.86 2.02
N ALA A 117 -21.25 -14.09 2.07
CA ALA A 117 -22.49 -14.46 1.37
C ALA A 117 -23.69 -13.63 1.85
N LYS A 118 -23.80 -13.46 3.17
CA LYS A 118 -24.84 -12.67 3.83
C LYS A 118 -24.77 -11.20 3.41
N THR A 119 -23.61 -10.55 3.54
CA THR A 119 -23.43 -9.13 3.21
C THR A 119 -23.86 -8.81 1.78
N ILE A 120 -23.43 -9.63 0.81
CA ILE A 120 -23.76 -9.40 -0.60
C ILE A 120 -25.24 -9.66 -0.88
N SER A 121 -25.79 -10.76 -0.36
CA SER A 121 -27.20 -11.13 -0.63
C SER A 121 -28.16 -10.13 0.01
N GLU A 122 -27.94 -9.76 1.28
CA GLU A 122 -28.78 -8.79 1.99
C GLU A 122 -28.74 -7.41 1.33
N PHE A 123 -27.60 -6.99 0.78
CA PHE A 123 -27.51 -5.73 0.05
C PHE A 123 -28.41 -5.72 -1.19
N TYR A 124 -28.35 -6.76 -2.03
CA TYR A 124 -29.17 -6.82 -3.23
C TYR A 124 -30.65 -7.07 -2.92
N GLU A 125 -30.97 -7.86 -1.91
CA GLU A 125 -32.37 -8.05 -1.46
C GLU A 125 -32.99 -6.75 -0.93
N SER A 126 -32.23 -5.96 -0.17
CA SER A 126 -32.76 -4.76 0.49
C SER A 126 -32.70 -3.50 -0.38
N LYS A 127 -31.60 -3.29 -1.14
CA LYS A 127 -31.38 -2.06 -1.91
C LYS A 127 -31.75 -2.19 -3.39
N TYR A 128 -31.71 -3.41 -3.94
CA TYR A 128 -31.97 -3.67 -5.36
C TYR A 128 -32.82 -4.94 -5.56
N PRO A 129 -34.03 -5.02 -4.97
CA PRO A 129 -34.80 -6.27 -4.91
C PRO A 129 -35.08 -6.88 -6.30
N GLU A 130 -35.28 -6.05 -7.32
CA GLU A 130 -35.48 -6.52 -8.70
C GLU A 130 -34.19 -7.13 -9.30
N ILE A 131 -33.02 -6.57 -8.98
CA ILE A 131 -31.71 -7.19 -9.34
C ILE A 131 -31.52 -8.49 -8.55
N GLY A 132 -31.88 -8.50 -7.25
CA GLY A 132 -31.87 -9.69 -6.41
C GLY A 132 -32.67 -10.85 -6.99
N LYS A 133 -33.77 -10.57 -7.71
CA LYS A 133 -34.59 -11.60 -8.40
C LYS A 133 -34.07 -11.95 -9.78
N THR A 134 -33.66 -10.96 -10.56
CA THR A 134 -33.34 -11.14 -11.99
C THR A 134 -31.90 -11.56 -12.25
N LYS A 135 -30.97 -11.27 -11.33
CA LYS A 135 -29.53 -11.55 -11.46
C LYS A 135 -28.99 -12.48 -10.37
N GLN A 136 -29.80 -13.47 -9.97
CA GLN A 136 -29.42 -14.39 -8.89
C GLN A 136 -28.14 -15.18 -9.20
N LEU A 137 -27.91 -15.53 -10.47
CA LEU A 137 -26.72 -16.29 -10.86
C LEU A 137 -25.46 -15.43 -10.71
N GLU A 138 -25.50 -14.19 -11.18
CA GLU A 138 -24.42 -13.22 -11.10
C GLU A 138 -24.08 -12.90 -9.65
N ILE A 139 -25.09 -12.75 -8.79
CA ILE A 139 -24.91 -12.52 -7.35
C ILE A 139 -24.23 -13.74 -6.69
N ARG A 140 -24.68 -14.98 -7.01
CA ARG A 140 -24.03 -16.19 -6.49
C ARG A 140 -22.58 -16.32 -6.96
N ASN A 141 -22.32 -16.10 -8.25
CA ASN A 141 -20.96 -16.11 -8.78
C ASN A 141 -20.07 -15.06 -8.12
N ALA A 142 -20.62 -13.87 -7.82
CA ALA A 142 -19.91 -12.84 -7.08
C ALA A 142 -19.56 -13.31 -5.66
N VAL A 143 -20.51 -13.92 -4.93
CA VAL A 143 -20.25 -14.49 -3.60
C VAL A 143 -19.13 -15.54 -3.65
N ASP A 144 -19.19 -16.47 -4.60
CA ASP A 144 -18.20 -17.54 -4.75
C ASP A 144 -16.80 -16.98 -5.03
N GLU A 145 -16.69 -15.99 -5.92
CA GLU A 145 -15.41 -15.35 -6.24
C GLU A 145 -14.85 -14.56 -5.04
N LEU A 146 -15.69 -13.88 -4.26
CA LEU A 146 -15.26 -13.16 -3.06
C LEU A 146 -14.80 -14.13 -1.97
N GLN A 147 -15.53 -15.22 -1.76
CA GLN A 147 -15.10 -16.29 -0.85
C GLN A 147 -13.75 -16.89 -1.27
N ARG A 148 -13.55 -17.12 -2.58
CA ARG A 148 -12.26 -17.58 -3.13
C ARG A 148 -11.14 -16.57 -2.88
N ILE A 149 -11.38 -15.27 -3.10
CA ILE A 149 -10.43 -14.19 -2.79
C ILE A 149 -10.04 -14.27 -1.31
N TYR A 150 -11.02 -14.25 -0.41
CA TYR A 150 -10.79 -14.25 1.03
C TYR A 150 -9.90 -15.41 1.48
N ARG A 151 -10.23 -16.65 1.06
CA ARG A 151 -9.44 -17.85 1.40
C ARG A 151 -8.00 -17.81 0.91
N SER A 152 -7.70 -16.99 -0.10
CA SER A 152 -6.35 -16.87 -0.67
C SER A 152 -5.55 -15.71 -0.08
N THR A 153 -6.18 -14.77 0.63
CA THR A 153 -5.54 -13.52 1.07
C THR A 153 -5.72 -13.21 2.55
N THR A 154 -6.59 -13.93 3.26
CA THR A 154 -6.91 -13.65 4.67
C THR A 154 -7.10 -14.96 5.42
N PHE A 155 -6.43 -15.09 6.57
CA PHE A 155 -6.45 -16.27 7.42
C PHE A 155 -6.75 -15.85 8.87
N PRO A 156 -8.04 -15.76 9.24
CA PRO A 156 -8.49 -15.29 10.56
C PRO A 156 -7.81 -15.96 11.74
N GLU A 157 -7.76 -17.29 11.73
CA GLU A 157 -7.27 -18.11 12.83
C GLU A 157 -5.77 -17.89 13.07
N MET A 158 -5.03 -17.58 12.00
CA MET A 158 -3.60 -17.25 12.06
C MET A 158 -3.33 -15.76 12.20
N LYS A 159 -4.38 -14.91 12.16
CA LYS A 159 -4.31 -13.45 12.17
C LYS A 159 -3.39 -12.91 11.07
N LEU A 160 -3.50 -13.49 9.87
CA LEU A 160 -2.71 -13.10 8.69
C LEU A 160 -3.61 -12.46 7.64
N ASP A 161 -3.20 -11.28 7.18
CA ASP A 161 -3.86 -10.49 6.16
C ASP A 161 -2.87 -9.49 5.53
N TRP A 162 -3.35 -8.65 4.61
CA TRP A 162 -2.54 -7.63 3.95
C TRP A 162 -2.03 -6.54 4.90
N LYS A 163 -2.73 -6.29 6.02
CA LYS A 163 -2.33 -5.28 7.02
C LYS A 163 -1.17 -5.77 7.86
N THR A 164 -1.17 -7.05 8.20
CA THR A 164 -0.12 -7.69 8.98
C THR A 164 1.13 -7.97 8.15
N HIS A 165 1.00 -8.10 6.82
CA HIS A 165 2.08 -8.40 5.89
C HIS A 165 2.16 -7.31 4.79
N PRO A 166 2.64 -6.10 5.15
CA PRO A 166 2.70 -4.99 4.21
C PRO A 166 3.60 -5.31 3.02
N ASN A 167 3.38 -4.64 1.88
CA ASN A 167 4.24 -4.74 0.70
C ASN A 167 4.95 -3.40 0.46
N ASN A 168 6.28 -3.42 0.42
CA ASN A 168 7.11 -2.23 0.39
C ASN A 168 7.45 -1.73 -1.03
N ILE A 169 6.97 -2.43 -2.07
CA ILE A 169 7.33 -2.14 -3.47
C ILE A 169 6.74 -0.83 -4.00
N GLY A 170 5.65 -0.36 -3.40
CA GLY A 170 4.94 0.86 -3.80
C GLY A 170 4.52 1.68 -2.59
N HIS A 171 3.89 2.83 -2.85
CA HIS A 171 3.52 3.80 -1.82
C HIS A 171 2.02 4.16 -1.81
N PHE A 172 1.17 3.32 -2.41
CA PHE A 172 -0.29 3.57 -2.47
C PHE A 172 -1.01 2.99 -1.25
N TYR A 173 -0.88 1.69 -1.01
CA TYR A 173 -1.51 1.02 0.14
C TYR A 173 -0.63 0.94 1.39
N PHE A 174 0.67 1.12 1.22
CA PHE A 174 1.69 1.00 2.26
C PHE A 174 2.70 2.12 2.07
N ASN A 175 3.55 2.41 3.06
CA ASN A 175 4.49 3.53 2.95
C ASN A 175 5.67 3.25 2.01
N GLY A 176 6.07 1.97 1.82
CA GLY A 176 7.16 1.61 0.92
C GLY A 176 8.43 2.43 1.14
N CYS A 177 8.95 3.04 0.07
CA CYS A 177 10.15 3.89 0.13
C CYS A 177 9.97 5.16 0.99
N PHE A 178 8.74 5.63 1.17
CA PHE A 178 8.46 6.83 1.98
C PHE A 178 8.71 6.62 3.47
N ARG A 179 9.01 5.41 3.93
CA ARG A 179 9.55 5.19 5.29
C ARG A 179 10.85 5.93 5.57
N CYS A 180 11.61 6.26 4.52
CA CYS A 180 12.84 7.05 4.60
C CYS A 180 12.74 8.33 3.76
N HIS A 181 11.97 8.29 2.66
CA HIS A 181 11.78 9.40 1.74
C HIS A 181 10.51 10.18 2.08
N ASP A 182 10.45 10.71 3.30
CA ASP A 182 9.30 11.44 3.85
C ASP A 182 9.52 12.97 3.90
N GLY A 183 10.74 13.44 3.63
CA GLY A 183 11.12 14.84 3.82
C GLY A 183 11.31 15.24 5.29
N GLN A 184 11.19 14.30 6.24
CA GLN A 184 11.33 14.51 7.68
C GLN A 184 12.66 14.01 8.23
N HIS A 185 13.38 13.19 7.48
CA HIS A 185 14.73 12.77 7.81
C HIS A 185 15.75 13.87 7.52
N VAL A 186 16.32 14.46 8.58
CA VAL A 186 17.24 15.60 8.48
C VAL A 186 18.57 15.30 9.16
N SER A 187 19.68 15.69 8.52
CA SER A 187 21.02 15.59 9.11
C SER A 187 21.32 16.80 10.02
N PRO A 188 22.31 16.71 10.94
CA PRO A 188 22.74 17.85 11.74
C PRO A 188 23.17 19.07 10.92
N GLU A 189 23.66 18.85 9.70
CA GLU A 189 24.05 19.90 8.74
C GLU A 189 22.89 20.42 7.89
N GLY A 190 21.66 19.96 8.15
CA GLY A 190 20.43 20.41 7.47
C GLY A 190 20.13 19.70 6.15
N LYS A 191 20.83 18.62 5.81
CA LYS A 191 20.50 17.83 4.60
C LYS A 191 19.22 17.04 4.84
N VAL A 192 18.32 17.00 3.87
CA VAL A 192 17.04 16.29 3.98
C VAL A 192 16.99 15.11 3.03
N VAL A 193 16.46 13.96 3.48
CA VAL A 193 16.06 12.88 2.56
C VAL A 193 14.76 13.29 1.88
N ARG A 194 14.87 13.68 0.62
CA ARG A 194 13.77 14.24 -0.16
C ARG A 194 12.66 13.20 -0.44
N LYS A 195 11.43 13.70 -0.62
CA LYS A 195 10.20 12.95 -0.95
C LYS A 195 9.75 13.17 -2.41
N ASP A 196 10.53 13.89 -3.23
CA ASP A 196 10.14 14.22 -4.60
C ASP A 196 9.90 12.96 -5.46
N CYS A 197 8.87 13.01 -6.32
CA CYS A 197 8.48 11.87 -7.15
C CYS A 197 9.59 11.43 -8.11
N ASP A 198 10.40 12.39 -8.58
CA ASP A 198 11.47 12.20 -9.57
C ASP A 198 12.70 11.43 -9.04
N ILE A 199 12.79 11.24 -7.72
CA ILE A 199 13.80 10.40 -7.08
C ILE A 199 13.64 8.93 -7.49
N CYS A 200 12.39 8.54 -7.74
CA CYS A 200 12.01 7.18 -8.08
C CYS A 200 11.38 7.07 -9.47
N HIS A 201 10.57 8.01 -9.90
CA HIS A 201 9.85 7.92 -11.16
C HIS A 201 10.46 8.80 -12.24
N THR A 202 10.50 8.28 -13.46
CA THR A 202 10.73 9.10 -14.65
C THR A 202 9.39 9.22 -15.37
N VAL A 203 8.85 10.45 -15.43
CA VAL A 203 7.60 10.72 -16.13
C VAL A 203 7.88 10.71 -17.63
N LEU A 204 7.30 9.73 -18.33
CA LEU A 204 7.48 9.55 -19.78
C LEU A 204 6.41 10.28 -20.61
N GLY A 205 5.26 10.53 -19.99
CA GLY A 205 4.12 11.22 -20.58
C GLY A 205 3.05 11.39 -19.50
N GLN A 206 2.28 12.46 -19.57
CA GLN A 206 1.08 12.63 -18.73
C GLN A 206 -0.06 13.17 -19.59
N GLN A 207 -1.25 12.64 -19.36
CA GLN A 207 -2.47 12.98 -20.08
C GLN A 207 -3.48 13.55 -19.09
N GLU A 208 -3.97 14.73 -19.39
CA GLU A 208 -5.05 15.39 -18.65
C GLU A 208 -6.21 15.61 -19.61
N GLY A 209 -7.33 14.89 -19.38
CA GLY A 209 -8.46 14.87 -20.31
C GLY A 209 -8.07 14.39 -21.71
N ALA A 210 -8.40 15.16 -22.75
CA ALA A 210 -8.11 14.83 -24.15
C ALA A 210 -6.69 15.23 -24.60
N VAL A 211 -5.87 15.85 -23.73
CA VAL A 211 -4.56 16.38 -24.11
C VAL A 211 -3.46 15.46 -23.60
N SER A 212 -2.75 14.83 -24.54
CA SER A 212 -1.53 14.06 -24.25
C SER A 212 -0.31 14.95 -24.48
N MET A 213 0.47 15.18 -23.43
CA MET A 213 1.77 15.85 -23.52
C MET A 213 2.86 14.79 -23.44
N ALA A 214 3.70 14.71 -24.48
CA ALA A 214 4.95 13.96 -24.39
C ALA A 214 5.85 14.65 -23.34
N SER A 215 6.27 13.92 -22.30
CA SER A 215 7.08 14.51 -21.25
C SER A 215 8.50 14.73 -21.76
N ILE A 216 8.94 15.98 -21.74
CA ILE A 216 10.36 16.33 -21.88
C ILE A 216 11.04 15.95 -20.55
N SER A 217 12.29 15.50 -20.59
CA SER A 217 13.07 15.21 -19.38
C SER A 217 13.00 16.38 -18.40
N GLY A 218 12.56 16.12 -17.15
CA GLY A 218 12.35 17.14 -16.12
C GLY A 218 10.91 17.61 -15.94
N THR A 219 9.93 17.00 -16.60
CA THR A 219 8.51 17.28 -16.34
C THR A 219 8.10 16.68 -14.98
N THR A 220 7.59 17.52 -14.07
CA THR A 220 7.04 17.09 -12.77
C THR A 220 5.72 16.35 -12.98
N PHE A 221 5.50 15.28 -12.21
CA PHE A 221 4.23 14.57 -12.18
C PHE A 221 3.12 15.51 -11.70
N GLN A 222 2.02 15.55 -12.45
CA GLN A 222 0.80 16.24 -12.07
C GLN A 222 -0.26 15.21 -11.70
N HIS A 223 -0.92 15.41 -10.56
CA HIS A 223 -2.04 14.56 -10.17
C HIS A 223 -3.19 14.77 -11.17
N PRO A 224 -3.87 13.69 -11.63
CA PRO A 224 -5.00 13.80 -12.56
C PRO A 224 -6.22 14.55 -12.02
N VAL A 225 -6.22 14.84 -10.72
CA VAL A 225 -7.25 15.60 -10.01
C VAL A 225 -6.55 16.62 -9.12
N ASP A 226 -7.18 17.78 -8.94
CA ASP A 226 -6.68 18.78 -8.00
C ASP A 226 -6.85 18.27 -6.57
N LEU A 227 -5.73 17.96 -5.93
CA LEU A 227 -5.68 17.48 -4.55
C LEU A 227 -5.57 18.60 -3.52
N GLY A 228 -5.31 19.85 -3.94
CA GLY A 228 -5.00 20.95 -3.04
C GLY A 228 -3.96 20.55 -1.97
N ASP A 229 -4.32 20.77 -0.70
CA ASP A 229 -3.47 20.48 0.46
C ASP A 229 -3.22 18.98 0.70
N LEU A 230 -4.01 18.09 0.08
CA LEU A 230 -3.81 16.63 0.19
C LEU A 230 -2.55 16.15 -0.54
N SER A 231 -1.91 17.01 -1.33
CA SER A 231 -0.59 16.72 -1.91
C SER A 231 0.51 16.48 -0.87
N ALA A 232 0.32 16.96 0.37
CA ALA A 232 1.27 16.77 1.47
C ALA A 232 1.14 15.42 2.19
N VAL A 233 -0.03 14.78 2.13
CA VAL A 233 -0.30 13.50 2.82
C VAL A 233 0.12 12.30 1.96
N ASN A 234 0.34 11.14 2.59
CA ASN A 234 0.55 9.91 1.84
C ASN A 234 -0.79 9.32 1.43
N CYS A 235 -0.87 8.72 0.24
CA CYS A 235 -2.04 7.96 -0.17
C CYS A 235 -2.39 6.87 0.86
N SER A 236 -1.36 6.20 1.40
CA SER A 236 -1.49 5.13 2.40
C SER A 236 -2.08 5.57 3.73
N ASP A 237 -2.14 6.88 4.01
CA ASP A 237 -2.77 7.40 5.23
C ASP A 237 -4.31 7.20 5.20
N CYS A 238 -4.89 7.09 4.00
CA CYS A 238 -6.32 6.83 3.81
C CYS A 238 -6.60 5.53 3.02
N HIS A 239 -5.76 5.20 2.04
CA HIS A 239 -5.90 4.01 1.22
C HIS A 239 -5.25 2.79 1.89
N THR A 240 -5.95 2.18 2.84
CA THR A 240 -5.42 1.01 3.59
C THR A 240 -5.62 -0.34 2.87
N GLY A 241 -6.09 -0.31 1.61
CA GLY A 241 -6.42 -1.48 0.81
C GLY A 241 -7.73 -2.19 1.21
N GLY A 242 -8.39 -1.71 2.26
CA GLY A 242 -9.77 -2.08 2.61
C GLY A 242 -10.78 -1.08 2.07
N THR A 243 -11.89 -0.87 2.78
CA THR A 243 -12.87 0.17 2.45
C THR A 243 -12.18 1.53 2.48
N GLY A 244 -12.16 2.21 1.33
CA GLY A 244 -11.67 3.57 1.24
C GLY A 244 -12.51 4.56 2.05
N PRO A 245 -11.98 5.77 2.31
CA PRO A 245 -12.74 6.87 2.90
C PRO A 245 -13.92 7.32 2.03
#